data_AF-A0A6J1AMS9-F1
#
_entry.id   AF-A0A6J1AMS9-F1
#
_cell.length_a   1.000
_cell.length_b   1.000
_cell.length_c   1.000
_cell.angle_alpha   90.00
_cell.angle_beta   90.00
_cell.angle_gamma   90.00
#
_symmetry.space_group_name_H-M   'P 1'
#
loop_
_entity.id
_entity.type
_entity.pdbx_description
1 polymer ?
#
loop_
_entity_poly.entity_id
_entity_poly.type
_entity_poly.pdbx_seq_one_letter_code
_entity_poly.pdbx_strand_id
1 'polypeptide(L)'
;MEKSTEKGNGVSGGAAASRSPMALMGSSRYENEELDTGMRTAETMLRLVPMALCVAALVVMLKNSQSNEFGSVSYSDLGAFRYLVHANGICAGYSFLSAIIAAMPRPSTMPRAWTLFLLDQILTYIILAAGAVSTEVLYLTNKGDAAVTWSAACGTFASFCHKATTSIIITFVVVACYAALSLISSYRLFSKYDAPVN
;
A
#
# COMPACT_ATOMS: atom_id res chain seq x y z
N MET A 1 28.38 -92.84 10.82
CA MET A 1 27.90 -92.36 9.50
C MET A 1 27.75 -90.85 9.63
N GLU A 2 28.82 -90.08 9.39
CA GLU A 2 29.10 -89.33 8.13
C GLU A 2 28.46 -87.92 8.22
N LYS A 3 29.15 -86.86 8.71
CA LYS A 3 30.12 -85.88 8.11
C LYS A 3 29.53 -84.85 7.12
N SER A 4 29.98 -83.59 7.31
CA SER A 4 29.88 -82.32 6.50
C SER A 4 28.84 -81.32 7.04
N THR A 5 29.17 -80.15 7.62
CA THR A 5 30.07 -79.01 7.27
C THR A 5 29.69 -78.34 5.94
N GLU A 6 29.09 -77.13 5.97
CA GLU A 6 29.61 -75.87 5.40
C GLU A 6 28.69 -74.66 5.71
N LYS A 7 29.30 -73.46 5.68
CA LYS A 7 28.88 -72.13 6.17
C LYS A 7 27.94 -71.36 5.22
N GLY A 8 27.18 -70.41 5.79
CA GLY A 8 26.62 -69.24 5.09
C GLY A 8 26.16 -68.18 6.08
N ASN A 9 26.64 -66.94 5.93
CA ASN A 9 26.76 -65.89 6.95
C ASN A 9 25.84 -64.67 6.68
N GLY A 10 25.44 -63.95 7.74
CA GLY A 10 24.79 -62.61 7.73
C GLY A 10 23.26 -62.66 7.53
N VAL A 11 22.42 -61.99 8.34
CA VAL A 11 22.41 -60.55 8.62
C VAL A 11 21.81 -60.26 10.00
N SER A 12 22.47 -59.35 10.71
CA SER A 12 22.06 -58.72 11.97
C SER A 12 20.64 -58.12 11.89
N GLY A 13 19.75 -58.59 12.75
CA GLY A 13 18.52 -57.88 13.09
C GLY A 13 18.84 -56.65 13.94
N GLY A 14 18.43 -55.47 13.46
CA GLY A 14 18.51 -54.21 14.17
C GLY A 14 17.71 -53.17 13.40
N ALA A 15 16.48 -52.92 13.87
CA ALA A 15 15.42 -52.22 13.19
C ALA A 15 15.84 -50.87 12.57
N ALA A 16 15.49 -50.69 11.29
CA ALA A 16 15.37 -49.40 10.67
C ALA A 16 14.38 -48.55 11.48
N ALA A 17 14.83 -47.39 11.96
CA ALA A 17 13.97 -46.37 12.52
C ALA A 17 12.93 -45.98 11.47
N SER A 18 11.70 -46.46 11.64
CA SER A 18 10.54 -46.02 10.87
C SER A 18 10.33 -44.54 11.18
N ARG A 19 10.76 -43.66 10.27
CA ARG A 19 10.43 -42.24 10.33
C ARG A 19 8.94 -42.11 10.02
N SER A 20 8.13 -41.97 11.07
CA SER A 20 6.68 -41.83 10.97
C SER A 20 6.28 -40.58 10.15
N PRO A 21 5.42 -40.70 9.13
CA PRO A 21 5.01 -39.58 8.26
C PRO A 21 4.20 -38.49 8.98
N MET A 22 3.74 -38.75 10.21
CA MET A 22 2.89 -37.85 10.99
C MET A 22 3.63 -36.60 11.53
N ALA A 23 4.95 -36.67 11.72
CA ALA A 23 5.76 -35.52 12.18
C ALA A 23 6.03 -34.50 11.06
N LEU A 24 6.10 -34.97 9.80
CA LEU A 24 6.34 -34.12 8.62
C LEU A 24 5.08 -33.34 8.22
N MET A 25 3.90 -33.92 8.42
CA MET A 25 2.61 -33.31 8.09
C MET A 25 2.15 -32.24 9.10
N GLY A 26 2.71 -32.25 10.32
CA GLY A 26 2.55 -31.19 11.31
C GLY A 26 3.40 -29.97 10.96
N SER A 27 4.70 -30.15 10.71
CA SER A 27 5.63 -29.06 10.36
C SER A 27 5.14 -28.25 9.15
N SER A 28 4.77 -28.93 8.07
CA SER A 28 4.28 -28.24 6.86
C SER A 28 2.98 -27.48 7.08
N ARG A 29 2.11 -27.87 8.02
CA ARG A 29 0.84 -27.16 8.28
C ARG A 29 1.07 -25.91 9.14
N TYR A 30 1.91 -26.02 10.18
CA TYR A 30 2.32 -24.87 10.99
C TYR A 30 3.13 -23.85 10.18
N GLU A 31 4.09 -24.29 9.36
CA GLU A 31 4.89 -23.40 8.51
C GLU A 31 4.04 -22.68 7.45
N ASN A 32 3.03 -23.34 6.86
CA ASN A 32 2.11 -22.71 5.91
C ASN A 32 1.14 -21.73 6.59
N GLU A 33 0.64 -22.02 7.80
CA GLU A 33 -0.22 -21.10 8.56
C GLU A 33 0.53 -19.85 9.04
N GLU A 34 1.78 -20.00 9.49
CA GLU A 34 2.63 -18.86 9.88
C GLU A 34 3.01 -17.99 8.68
N LEU A 35 3.34 -18.60 7.54
CA LEU A 35 3.65 -17.87 6.30
C LEU A 35 2.43 -17.11 5.77
N ASP A 36 1.24 -17.74 5.74
CA ASP A 36 0.00 -17.10 5.29
C ASP A 36 -0.42 -15.96 6.24
N THR A 37 -0.27 -16.16 7.55
CA THR A 37 -0.53 -15.12 8.56
C THR A 37 0.45 -13.94 8.41
N GLY A 38 1.73 -14.21 8.22
CA GLY A 38 2.75 -13.18 7.99
C GLY A 38 2.51 -12.38 6.71
N MET A 39 2.13 -13.05 5.62
CA MET A 39 1.77 -12.40 4.36
C MET A 39 0.54 -11.50 4.51
N ARG A 40 -0.51 -11.96 5.22
CA ARG A 40 -1.71 -11.17 5.50
C ARG A 40 -1.43 -9.97 6.43
N THR A 41 -0.56 -10.13 7.41
CA THR A 41 -0.11 -9.02 8.27
C THR A 41 0.72 -8.00 7.46
N ALA A 42 1.64 -8.44 6.60
CA ALA A 42 2.39 -7.53 5.74
C ALA A 42 1.47 -6.76 4.78
N GLU A 43 0.48 -7.44 4.18
CA GLU A 43 -0.49 -6.83 3.26
C GLU A 43 -1.39 -5.79 3.95
N THR A 44 -1.80 -6.06 5.19
CA THR A 44 -2.58 -5.10 5.99
C THR A 44 -1.76 -3.89 6.40
N MET A 45 -0.52 -4.09 6.87
CA MET A 45 0.38 -2.98 7.23
C MET A 45 0.68 -2.08 6.03
N LEU A 46 0.93 -2.67 4.86
CA LEU A 46 1.20 -1.92 3.63
C LEU A 46 0.02 -1.02 3.22
N ARG A 47 -1.23 -1.37 3.58
CA ARG A 47 -2.41 -0.54 3.34
C ARG A 47 -2.70 0.48 4.45
N LEU A 48 -2.22 0.26 5.68
CA LEU A 48 -2.38 1.21 6.79
C LEU A 48 -1.43 2.41 6.68
N VAL A 49 -0.24 2.23 6.10
CA VAL A 49 0.73 3.32 5.89
C VAL A 49 0.14 4.47 5.03
N PRO A 50 -0.37 4.23 3.80
CA PRO A 50 -0.98 5.30 3.01
C PRO A 50 -2.22 5.88 3.67
N MET A 51 -2.99 5.11 4.45
CA MET A 51 -4.11 5.62 5.24
C MET A 51 -3.66 6.71 6.22
N ALA A 52 -2.64 6.42 7.04
CA ALA A 52 -2.13 7.34 8.03
C ALA A 52 -1.58 8.62 7.37
N LEU A 53 -0.85 8.47 6.26
CA LEU A 53 -0.32 9.59 5.49
C LEU A 53 -1.43 10.44 4.85
N CYS A 54 -2.47 9.81 4.27
CA CYS A 54 -3.63 10.53 3.74
C CYS A 54 -4.33 11.34 4.83
N VAL A 55 -4.56 10.74 6.01
CA VAL A 55 -5.17 11.43 7.14
C VAL A 55 -4.28 12.59 7.61
N ALA A 56 -2.96 12.41 7.68
CA ALA A 56 -2.04 13.48 8.03
C ALA A 56 -2.08 14.64 7.02
N ALA A 57 -1.97 14.34 5.72
CA ALA A 57 -2.06 15.34 4.65
C ALA A 57 -3.40 16.09 4.69
N LEU A 58 -4.50 15.35 4.89
CA LEU A 58 -5.85 15.88 5.02
C LEU A 58 -5.97 16.83 6.20
N VAL A 59 -5.55 16.42 7.40
CA VAL A 59 -5.64 17.25 8.62
C VAL A 59 -4.79 18.51 8.49
N VAL A 60 -3.58 18.41 7.94
CA VAL A 60 -2.72 19.58 7.69
C VAL A 60 -3.40 20.58 6.76
N MET A 61 -4.01 20.11 5.66
CA MET A 61 -4.66 20.99 4.69
C MET A 61 -6.00 21.54 5.18
N LEU A 62 -6.82 20.74 5.89
CA LEU A 62 -8.09 21.21 6.48
C LEU A 62 -7.87 22.31 7.51
N LYS A 63 -6.78 22.24 8.27
CA LYS A 63 -6.38 23.27 9.23
C LYS A 63 -5.59 24.41 8.58
N ASN A 64 -5.50 24.43 7.26
CA ASN A 64 -4.76 25.44 6.53
C ASN A 64 -5.64 26.66 6.24
N SER A 65 -5.66 27.58 7.19
CA SER A 65 -6.19 28.93 7.03
C SER A 65 -5.23 29.95 7.64
N GLN A 66 -5.20 31.15 7.08
CA GLN A 66 -4.41 32.27 7.57
C GLN A 66 -5.15 33.58 7.27
N SER A 67 -5.26 34.44 8.27
CA SER A 67 -5.76 35.81 8.13
C SER A 67 -4.68 36.82 8.50
N ASN A 68 -4.64 37.95 7.80
CA ASN A 68 -3.75 39.08 8.03
C ASN A 68 -4.46 40.40 7.63
N GLU A 69 -3.76 41.53 7.75
CA GLU A 69 -4.29 42.86 7.40
C GLU A 69 -4.64 43.02 5.92
N PHE A 70 -4.10 42.13 5.06
CA PHE A 70 -4.33 42.13 3.61
C PHE A 70 -5.50 41.21 3.19
N GLY A 71 -6.07 40.43 4.11
CA GLY A 71 -7.21 39.56 3.85
C GLY A 71 -7.15 38.21 4.59
N SER A 72 -8.03 37.30 4.20
CA SER A 72 -8.09 35.92 4.71
C SER A 72 -7.97 34.95 3.55
N VAL A 73 -7.13 33.92 3.72
CA VAL A 73 -6.99 32.82 2.77
C VAL A 73 -7.17 31.48 3.49
N SER A 74 -7.93 30.60 2.86
CA SER A 74 -8.23 29.25 3.32
C SER A 74 -8.02 28.25 2.19
N TYR A 75 -7.77 26.99 2.52
CA TYR A 75 -7.69 25.92 1.54
C TYR A 75 -8.98 25.81 0.70
N SER A 76 -10.13 26.23 1.27
CA SER A 76 -11.43 26.24 0.61
C SER A 76 -11.55 27.24 -0.53
N ASP A 77 -10.65 28.23 -0.59
CA ASP A 77 -10.71 29.29 -1.59
C ASP A 77 -10.02 28.85 -2.89
N LEU A 78 -9.10 27.89 -2.80
CA LEU A 78 -8.37 27.35 -3.94
C LEU A 78 -8.91 25.96 -4.32
N GLY A 79 -9.47 25.88 -5.53
CA GLY A 79 -10.05 24.62 -6.06
C GLY A 79 -9.07 23.44 -6.04
N ALA A 80 -7.79 23.68 -6.31
CA ALA A 80 -6.75 22.65 -6.25
C ALA A 80 -6.59 22.04 -4.85
N PHE A 81 -6.56 22.87 -3.80
CA PHE A 81 -6.42 22.37 -2.43
C PHE A 81 -7.69 21.69 -1.92
N ARG A 82 -8.87 22.15 -2.37
CA ARG A 82 -10.12 21.40 -2.14
C ARG A 82 -10.08 20.03 -2.78
N TYR A 83 -9.63 19.94 -4.03
CA TYR A 83 -9.48 18.66 -4.72
C TYR A 83 -8.47 17.76 -4.00
N LEU A 84 -7.33 18.29 -3.53
CA LEU A 84 -6.35 17.56 -2.71
C LEU A 84 -6.96 16.98 -1.43
N VAL A 85 -7.75 17.77 -0.71
CA VAL A 85 -8.47 17.35 0.50
C VAL A 85 -9.46 16.22 0.16
N HIS A 86 -10.27 16.39 -0.88
CA HIS A 86 -11.22 15.35 -1.30
C HIS A 86 -10.52 14.06 -1.74
N ALA A 87 -9.44 14.16 -2.51
CA ALA A 87 -8.66 13.02 -2.97
C ALA A 87 -8.03 12.25 -1.81
N ASN A 88 -7.39 12.95 -0.86
CA ASN A 88 -6.83 12.32 0.36
C ASN A 88 -7.94 11.67 1.21
N GLY A 89 -9.12 12.29 1.32
CA GLY A 89 -10.27 11.72 2.03
C GLY A 89 -10.78 10.42 1.39
N ILE A 90 -10.93 10.39 0.07
CA ILE A 90 -11.33 9.18 -0.68
C ILE A 90 -10.29 8.08 -0.49
N CYS A 91 -9.00 8.41 -0.61
CA CYS A 91 -7.90 7.46 -0.42
C CYS A 91 -7.86 6.89 1.01
N ALA A 92 -8.07 7.73 2.04
CA ALA A 92 -8.13 7.29 3.43
C ALA A 92 -9.31 6.33 3.66
N GLY A 93 -10.51 6.67 3.16
CA GLY A 93 -11.70 5.83 3.27
C GLY A 93 -11.53 4.47 2.58
N TYR A 94 -10.95 4.47 1.38
CA TYR A 94 -10.62 3.24 0.68
C TYR A 94 -9.57 2.39 1.41
N SER A 95 -8.48 3.01 1.88
CA SER A 95 -7.42 2.30 2.61
C SER A 95 -7.97 1.63 3.87
N PHE A 96 -8.88 2.31 4.58
CA PHE A 96 -9.56 1.75 5.74
C PHE A 96 -10.43 0.54 5.37
N LEU A 97 -11.26 0.68 4.33
CA LEU A 97 -12.13 -0.42 3.88
C LEU A 97 -11.31 -1.62 3.38
N SER A 98 -10.25 -1.38 2.61
CA SER A 98 -9.37 -2.42 2.09
C SER A 98 -8.60 -3.13 3.21
N ALA A 99 -8.16 -2.41 4.26
CA ALA A 99 -7.55 -3.01 5.44
C ALA A 99 -8.53 -3.94 6.19
N ILE A 100 -9.79 -3.53 6.37
CA ILE A 100 -10.84 -4.38 6.97
C ILE A 100 -11.05 -5.65 6.13
N ILE A 101 -11.13 -5.48 4.80
CA ILE A 101 -11.32 -6.60 3.87
C ILE A 101 -10.14 -7.57 3.91
N ALA A 102 -8.90 -7.08 4.06
CA ALA A 102 -7.70 -7.91 4.17
C ALA A 102 -7.60 -8.64 5.52
N ALA A 103 -8.10 -8.05 6.60
CA ALA A 103 -8.15 -8.69 7.91
C ALA A 103 -9.13 -9.88 7.96
N MET A 104 -10.22 -9.84 7.18
CA MET A 104 -11.18 -10.95 7.15
C MET A 104 -10.59 -12.23 6.52
N PRO A 105 -10.72 -13.40 7.17
CA PRO A 105 -10.29 -14.68 6.63
C PRO A 105 -11.25 -15.14 5.53
N ARG A 106 -11.07 -14.61 4.32
CA ARG A 106 -11.82 -15.03 3.13
C ARG A 106 -10.85 -15.34 1.99
N PRO A 107 -11.02 -16.48 1.30
CA PRO A 107 -10.19 -16.83 0.15
C PRO A 107 -10.25 -15.72 -0.90
N SER A 108 -9.08 -15.37 -1.44
CA SER A 108 -8.96 -14.42 -2.54
C SER A 108 -9.49 -15.07 -3.82
N THR A 109 -10.62 -14.59 -4.31
CA THR A 109 -11.16 -15.00 -5.61
C THR A 109 -10.52 -14.16 -6.73
N MET A 110 -10.36 -14.76 -7.90
CA MET A 110 -9.88 -14.10 -9.13
C MET A 110 -10.46 -12.68 -9.36
N PRO A 111 -11.80 -12.47 -9.32
CA PRO A 111 -12.38 -11.14 -9.49
C PRO A 111 -11.99 -10.16 -8.38
N ARG A 112 -11.82 -10.62 -7.13
CA ARG A 112 -11.44 -9.75 -6.00
C ARG A 112 -10.03 -9.19 -6.17
N ALA A 113 -9.09 -10.00 -6.65
CA ALA A 113 -7.72 -9.55 -6.92
C ALA A 113 -7.68 -8.47 -8.02
N TRP A 114 -8.44 -8.68 -9.10
CA TRP A 114 -8.60 -7.67 -10.17
C TRP A 114 -9.26 -6.38 -9.68
N THR A 115 -10.31 -6.47 -8.87
CA THR A 115 -10.98 -5.29 -8.32
C THR A 115 -10.03 -4.47 -7.43
N LEU A 116 -9.25 -5.13 -6.55
CA LEU A 116 -8.27 -4.43 -5.72
C LEU A 116 -7.20 -3.74 -6.56
N PHE A 117 -6.63 -4.45 -7.54
CA PHE A 117 -5.65 -3.87 -8.47
C PHE A 117 -6.19 -2.65 -9.22
N LEU A 118 -7.40 -2.73 -9.80
CA LEU A 118 -8.00 -1.61 -10.52
C LEU A 118 -8.29 -0.42 -9.61
N LEU A 119 -8.78 -0.67 -8.39
CA LEU A 119 -9.04 0.39 -7.42
C LEU A 119 -7.74 1.06 -6.95
N ASP A 120 -6.70 0.28 -6.65
CA ASP A 120 -5.37 0.80 -6.28
C ASP A 120 -4.79 1.68 -7.40
N GLN A 121 -4.95 1.25 -8.66
CA GLN A 121 -4.50 2.00 -9.82
C GLN A 121 -5.27 3.32 -10.00
N ILE A 122 -6.60 3.29 -9.90
CA ILE A 122 -7.46 4.48 -10.01
C ILE A 122 -7.10 5.50 -8.92
N LEU A 123 -6.92 5.06 -7.68
CA LEU A 123 -6.56 5.95 -6.57
C LEU A 123 -5.18 6.55 -6.75
N THR A 124 -4.21 5.78 -7.26
CA THR A 124 -2.88 6.30 -7.61
C THR A 124 -2.97 7.47 -8.58
N TYR A 125 -3.81 7.36 -9.62
CA TYR A 125 -3.97 8.44 -10.59
C TYR A 125 -4.71 9.65 -10.03
N ILE A 126 -5.77 9.43 -9.24
CA ILE A 126 -6.53 10.51 -8.59
C ILE A 126 -5.62 11.32 -7.66
N ILE A 127 -4.87 10.63 -6.79
CA ILE A 127 -4.03 11.30 -5.79
C ILE A 127 -2.81 11.98 -6.43
N LEU A 128 -2.26 11.39 -7.50
CA LEU A 128 -1.22 12.03 -8.31
C LEU A 128 -1.72 13.30 -9.00
N ALA A 129 -2.89 13.25 -9.64
CA ALA A 129 -3.50 14.41 -10.28
C ALA A 129 -3.74 15.53 -9.26
N ALA A 130 -4.24 15.18 -8.07
CA ALA A 130 -4.46 16.14 -7.00
C ALA A 130 -3.17 16.78 -6.49
N GLY A 131 -2.11 15.98 -6.32
CA GLY A 131 -0.77 16.48 -5.98
C GLY A 131 -0.19 17.40 -7.05
N ALA A 132 -0.33 17.02 -8.33
CA ALA A 132 0.17 17.79 -9.47
C ALA A 132 -0.50 19.18 -9.55
N VAL A 133 -1.84 19.24 -9.61
CA VAL A 133 -2.56 20.52 -9.69
C VAL A 133 -2.32 21.39 -8.46
N SER A 134 -2.17 20.79 -7.28
CA SER A 134 -1.84 21.54 -6.06
C SER A 134 -0.43 22.10 -6.08
N THR A 135 0.52 21.39 -6.71
CA THR A 135 1.89 21.85 -6.88
C THR A 135 1.96 23.01 -7.86
N GLU A 136 1.20 22.96 -8.96
CA GLU A 136 1.08 24.06 -9.91
C GLU A 136 0.52 25.31 -9.24
N VAL A 137 -0.58 25.17 -8.49
CA VAL A 137 -1.15 26.28 -7.74
C VAL A 137 -0.18 26.82 -6.68
N LEU A 138 0.51 25.94 -5.95
CA LEU A 138 1.53 26.36 -4.99
C LEU A 138 2.66 27.14 -5.69
N TYR A 139 3.10 26.68 -6.86
CA TYR A 139 4.12 27.35 -7.67
C TYR A 139 3.67 28.75 -8.08
N LEU A 140 2.44 28.90 -8.58
CA LEU A 140 1.85 30.20 -8.92
C LEU A 140 1.75 31.11 -7.69
N THR A 141 1.35 30.59 -6.53
CA THR A 141 1.31 31.40 -5.30
C THR A 141 2.69 31.81 -4.79
N ASN A 142 3.75 31.09 -5.14
CA ASN A 142 5.11 31.40 -4.72
C ASN A 142 5.84 32.36 -5.68
N LYS A 143 5.64 32.18 -6.99
CA LYS A 143 6.36 32.94 -8.03
C LYS A 143 5.52 34.00 -8.71
N GLY A 144 4.20 33.84 -8.72
CA GLY A 144 3.29 34.60 -9.58
C GLY A 144 3.42 34.20 -11.05
N ASP A 145 2.49 34.70 -11.86
CA ASP A 145 2.55 34.65 -13.32
C ASP A 145 1.82 35.86 -13.90
N ALA A 146 2.57 36.72 -14.59
CA ALA A 146 2.03 37.93 -15.20
C ALA A 146 1.11 37.64 -16.39
N ALA A 147 1.30 36.52 -17.12
CA ALA A 147 0.50 36.18 -18.28
C ALA A 147 -0.96 35.87 -17.91
N VAL A 148 -1.18 35.29 -16.72
CA VAL A 148 -2.51 35.01 -16.16
C VAL A 148 -2.90 35.96 -15.02
N THR A 149 -2.15 37.05 -14.83
CA THR A 149 -2.40 38.07 -13.77
C THR A 149 -2.41 37.47 -12.35
N TRP A 150 -1.63 36.42 -12.10
CA TRP A 150 -1.52 35.80 -10.78
C TRP A 150 -0.40 36.43 -9.96
N SER A 151 -0.72 36.98 -8.79
CA SER A 151 0.26 37.57 -7.88
C SER A 151 0.88 36.54 -6.93
N ALA A 152 2.14 36.76 -6.56
CA ALA A 152 2.79 35.95 -5.54
C ALA A 152 2.15 36.24 -4.17
N ALA A 153 1.55 35.23 -3.55
CA ALA A 153 0.83 35.34 -2.27
C ALA A 153 1.64 34.79 -1.08
N CYS A 154 2.60 33.89 -1.32
CA CYS A 154 3.35 33.23 -0.24
C CYS A 154 4.27 34.17 0.55
N GLY A 155 4.58 35.37 0.04
CA GLY A 155 5.29 36.40 0.81
C GLY A 155 4.44 36.92 1.97
N THR A 156 3.15 37.15 1.73
CA THR A 156 2.20 37.68 2.72
C THR A 156 1.56 36.56 3.57
N PHE A 157 1.38 35.37 2.98
CA PHE A 157 0.74 34.21 3.59
C PHE A 157 1.71 33.03 3.76
N ALA A 158 2.88 33.29 4.35
CA ALA A 158 3.96 32.30 4.45
C ALA A 158 3.57 31.03 5.24
N SER A 159 2.85 31.17 6.35
CA SER A 159 2.39 30.03 7.15
C SER A 159 1.42 29.15 6.36
N PHE A 160 0.51 29.75 5.59
CA PHE A 160 -0.42 29.02 4.74
C PHE A 160 0.33 28.21 3.67
N CYS A 161 1.30 28.82 2.99
CA CYS A 161 2.08 28.14 1.97
C CYS A 161 2.97 27.03 2.55
N HIS A 162 3.53 27.21 3.75
CA HIS A 162 4.34 26.17 4.40
C HIS A 162 3.50 24.93 4.76
N LYS A 163 2.29 25.12 5.31
CA LYS A 163 1.35 24.04 5.58
C LYS A 163 0.88 23.35 4.29
N ALA A 164 0.56 24.13 3.25
CA ALA A 164 0.18 23.59 1.94
C ALA A 164 1.30 22.73 1.34
N THR A 165 2.53 23.24 1.35
CA THR A 165 3.73 22.52 0.88
C THR A 165 3.91 21.20 1.62
N THR A 166 3.79 21.23 2.95
CA THR A 166 3.91 20.02 3.79
C THR A 166 2.85 18.98 3.41
N SER A 167 1.58 19.39 3.25
CA SER A 167 0.50 18.49 2.84
C SER A 167 0.71 17.91 1.43
N ILE A 168 1.20 18.71 0.49
CA ILE A 168 1.51 18.27 -0.88
C ILE A 168 2.65 17.25 -0.89
N ILE A 169 3.73 17.49 -0.12
CA ILE A 169 4.84 16.54 -0.01
C ILE A 169 4.34 15.20 0.55
N ILE A 170 3.55 15.22 1.63
CA ILE A 170 2.96 13.99 2.18
C ILE A 170 2.09 13.29 1.13
N THR A 171 1.34 14.05 0.33
CA THR A 171 0.51 13.49 -0.75
C THR A 171 1.36 12.80 -1.82
N PHE A 172 2.54 13.31 -2.19
CA PHE A 172 3.43 12.59 -3.11
C PHE A 172 4.03 11.32 -2.50
N VAL A 173 4.28 11.29 -1.18
CA VAL A 173 4.65 10.05 -0.50
C VAL A 173 3.51 9.03 -0.56
N VAL A 174 2.26 9.47 -0.38
CA VAL A 174 1.07 8.63 -0.58
C VAL A 174 1.02 8.06 -2.00
N VAL A 175 1.27 8.87 -3.04
CA VAL A 175 1.35 8.39 -4.44
C VAL A 175 2.37 7.26 -4.56
N ALA A 176 3.57 7.42 -4.00
CA ALA A 176 4.61 6.39 -4.05
C ALA A 176 4.18 5.09 -3.34
N CYS A 177 3.50 5.20 -2.19
CA CYS A 177 2.94 4.04 -1.48
C CYS A 177 1.89 3.29 -2.34
N TYR A 178 0.95 4.02 -2.95
CA TYR A 178 -0.07 3.41 -3.81
C TYR A 178 0.52 2.80 -5.10
N ALA A 179 1.53 3.45 -5.69
CA ALA A 179 2.25 2.89 -6.82
C ALA A 179 2.94 1.56 -6.45
N ALA A 180 3.59 1.48 -5.29
CA ALA A 180 4.18 0.24 -4.80
C ALA A 180 3.12 -0.85 -4.55
N LEU A 181 1.97 -0.50 -3.97
CA LEU A 181 0.83 -1.42 -3.79
C LEU A 181 0.32 -1.97 -5.12
N SER A 182 0.16 -1.12 -6.14
CA SER A 182 -0.26 -1.52 -7.48
C SER A 182 0.75 -2.47 -8.13
N LEU A 183 2.05 -2.20 -8.01
CA LEU A 183 3.11 -3.07 -8.51
C LEU A 183 3.11 -4.44 -7.82
N ILE A 184 2.94 -4.49 -6.49
CA ILE A 184 2.87 -5.76 -5.74
C ILE A 184 1.61 -6.54 -6.14
N SER A 185 0.47 -5.86 -6.26
CA SER A 185 -0.81 -6.46 -6.65
C SER A 185 -0.75 -7.05 -8.05
N SER A 186 -0.21 -6.30 -9.03
CA SER A 186 0.01 -6.81 -10.39
C SER A 186 0.97 -7.98 -10.43
N TYR A 187 2.11 -7.92 -9.73
CA TYR A 187 3.07 -9.02 -9.68
C TYR A 187 2.43 -10.31 -9.15
N ARG A 188 1.63 -10.21 -8.07
CA ARG A 188 0.90 -11.35 -7.51
C ARG A 188 -0.16 -11.90 -8.44
N LEU A 189 -0.83 -11.02 -9.19
CA LEU A 189 -1.82 -11.41 -10.19
C LEU A 189 -1.13 -12.16 -11.34
N PHE A 190 -0.12 -11.58 -11.97
CA PHE A 190 0.53 -12.22 -13.12
C PHE A 190 1.28 -13.51 -12.74
N SER A 191 2.01 -13.51 -11.61
CA SER A 191 2.75 -14.70 -11.17
C SER A 191 1.85 -15.88 -10.77
N LYS A 192 0.60 -15.63 -10.34
CA LYS A 192 -0.33 -16.68 -9.91
C LYS A 192 -1.20 -17.22 -11.05
N TYR A 193 -1.30 -16.49 -12.15
CA TYR A 193 -2.21 -16.80 -13.26
C TYR A 193 -1.50 -16.85 -14.62
N ASP A 194 -0.20 -17.13 -14.66
CA ASP A 194 0.51 -17.48 -15.89
C ASP A 194 -0.26 -18.59 -16.63
N ALA A 195 -0.46 -18.39 -17.93
CA ALA A 195 -1.11 -19.37 -18.77
C ALA A 195 -0.24 -20.65 -18.83
N PRO A 196 -0.82 -21.86 -18.83
CA PRO A 196 -0.05 -23.07 -19.13
C PRO A 196 0.65 -22.85 -20.47
N VAL A 197 1.97 -23.07 -20.49
CA VAL A 197 2.71 -23.14 -21.75
C VAL A 197 2.22 -24.37 -22.51
N ASN A 198 1.44 -24.13 -23.57
CA ASN A 198 0.99 -25.16 -24.50
C ASN A 198 2.08 -25.44 -25.54
#